data_AF-A0A315QWF7-F1
#
_entry.id   AF-A0A315QWF7-F1
#
_cell.length_a   1.000
_cell.length_b   1.000
_cell.length_c   1.000
_cell.angle_alpha   90.00
_cell.angle_beta   90.00
_cell.angle_gamma   90.00
#
_symmetry.space_group_name_H-M   'P 1'
#
loop_
_entity.id
_entity.type
_entity.pdbx_description
1 polymer ?
#
loop_
_entity_poly.entity_id
_entity_poly.type
_entity_poly.pdbx_seq_one_letter_code
_entity_poly.pdbx_strand_id
1 'polypeptide(L)'
;LQKIDSISLVLQMAPGYKELYKYYLMLLKGLSLNGDIFRLSIKELWQLYEYWTFLKLNSLLQDKYKLVKNNIIDLDYSGINVTLSQGASAEVEYQNPITGEKFTLSYNTSSGDGITTNQKPDNILSLSKNDSEHQYKFIFDAKYRLNNAEEGTRYGEKYDQIPGPEESDINTMHRYRDAVAAEMGEDYRRTMVGAYVLFPYHDKEKRFKEHKFYQSIDRVNIGAFPFLPGSTELLADFLENIIDESAQSNFKRNLLPAAADEFRPEVEFKVDLLLGSLSSKKQLQYLLDNNLYYLPLKQSVLNYNLEYIAIFQSKRKFGEESGVRYYGRIKNRKIVKRETIDFPSSSRKTDRNYLLFEVESWQQLGKKIKSEGYGVSGSHIYSNLMLLKKADTLPELSIRSLKEWRLWLELKRLKKEIRLNLENNNLDQNQEIAGFKVGEVEIKFKSNKLIAEMKDEQFEFFQSEFLQNPRAVLNKIMGLFEAEENS
;
A
#
# COMPACT_ATOMS: atom_id res chain seq x y z
N LEU A 1 -57.93 -8.25 -11.96
CA LEU A 1 -56.91 -9.18 -11.43
C LEU A 1 -57.42 -10.61 -11.59
N GLN A 2 -57.12 -11.25 -12.72
CA GLN A 2 -57.33 -12.71 -12.86
C GLN A 2 -56.24 -13.42 -12.05
N LYS A 3 -56.66 -14.35 -11.18
CA LYS A 3 -55.74 -15.25 -10.45
C LYS A 3 -54.97 -16.09 -11.47
N ILE A 4 -53.64 -16.02 -11.43
CA ILE A 4 -52.78 -17.01 -12.07
C ILE A 4 -52.78 -18.22 -11.15
N ASP A 5 -53.58 -19.23 -11.49
CA ASP A 5 -53.64 -20.48 -10.75
C ASP A 5 -52.31 -21.26 -10.86
N SER A 6 -51.84 -21.72 -9.70
CA SER A 6 -50.85 -22.76 -9.42
C SER A 6 -49.86 -23.13 -10.53
N ILE A 7 -48.70 -22.50 -10.54
CA ILE A 7 -47.52 -23.01 -11.27
C ILE A 7 -46.92 -24.18 -10.47
N SER A 8 -46.72 -25.31 -11.13
CA SER A 8 -46.25 -26.58 -10.54
C SER A 8 -44.94 -26.42 -9.73
N LEU A 9 -44.88 -27.05 -8.55
CA LEU A 9 -43.70 -27.12 -7.68
C LEU A 9 -42.45 -27.68 -8.40
N VAL A 10 -42.68 -28.51 -9.42
CA VAL A 10 -41.63 -29.09 -10.28
C VAL A 10 -40.90 -27.99 -11.07
N LEU A 11 -41.60 -26.97 -11.57
CA LEU A 11 -41.00 -25.83 -12.28
C LEU A 11 -40.15 -24.95 -11.35
N GLN A 12 -40.44 -24.95 -10.05
CA GLN A 12 -39.73 -24.14 -9.06
C GLN A 12 -38.48 -24.82 -8.48
N MET A 13 -38.45 -26.16 -8.45
CA MET A 13 -37.45 -26.91 -7.69
C MET A 13 -36.57 -27.87 -8.51
N ALA A 14 -36.96 -28.30 -9.72
CA ALA A 14 -36.14 -29.22 -10.51
C ALA A 14 -34.96 -28.51 -11.22
N PRO A 15 -33.76 -29.15 -11.27
CA PRO A 15 -32.60 -28.63 -12.03
C PRO A 15 -32.95 -28.44 -13.51
N GLY A 16 -32.51 -27.33 -14.13
CA GLY A 16 -32.88 -26.93 -15.50
C GLY A 16 -34.22 -26.18 -15.61
N TYR A 17 -35.28 -26.67 -14.96
CA TYR A 17 -36.58 -25.98 -14.95
C TYR A 17 -36.59 -24.73 -14.09
N LYS A 18 -35.81 -24.70 -13.00
CA LYS A 18 -35.63 -23.50 -12.16
C LYS A 18 -35.03 -22.32 -12.93
N GLU A 19 -34.08 -22.59 -13.83
CA GLU A 19 -33.46 -21.55 -14.67
C GLU A 19 -34.43 -21.06 -15.73
N LEU A 20 -35.14 -21.98 -16.40
CA LEU A 20 -36.19 -21.63 -17.35
C LEU A 20 -37.30 -20.81 -16.67
N TYR A 21 -37.70 -21.20 -15.45
CA TYR A 21 -38.67 -20.48 -14.64
C TYR A 21 -38.16 -19.12 -14.18
N LYS A 22 -36.87 -18.99 -13.86
CA LYS A 22 -36.22 -17.70 -13.57
C LYS A 22 -36.26 -16.78 -14.80
N TYR A 23 -35.90 -17.28 -15.98
CA TYR A 23 -35.97 -16.49 -17.22
C TYR A 23 -37.42 -16.18 -17.63
N TYR A 24 -38.33 -17.12 -17.48
CA TYR A 24 -39.77 -16.93 -17.68
C TYR A 24 -40.33 -15.89 -16.73
N LEU A 25 -39.96 -15.89 -15.45
CA LEU A 25 -40.31 -14.85 -14.49
C LEU A 25 -39.66 -13.51 -14.82
N MET A 26 -38.39 -13.48 -15.25
CA MET A 26 -37.74 -12.24 -15.69
C MET A 26 -38.43 -11.66 -16.93
N LEU A 27 -38.82 -12.51 -17.87
CA LEU A 27 -39.56 -12.14 -19.08
C LEU A 27 -41.00 -11.74 -18.76
N LEU A 28 -41.75 -12.50 -17.93
CA LEU A 28 -43.09 -12.12 -17.47
C LEU A 28 -43.07 -10.87 -16.61
N LYS A 29 -42.06 -10.66 -15.78
CA LYS A 29 -41.91 -9.41 -15.02
C LYS A 29 -41.47 -8.26 -15.94
N GLY A 30 -40.88 -8.56 -17.10
CA GLY A 30 -40.67 -7.62 -18.20
C GLY A 30 -41.87 -7.44 -19.16
N LEU A 31 -42.80 -8.40 -19.23
CA LEU A 31 -43.87 -8.50 -20.24
C LEU A 31 -45.30 -8.44 -19.66
N SER A 32 -45.51 -8.63 -18.35
CA SER A 32 -46.83 -8.55 -17.70
C SER A 32 -47.21 -7.09 -17.46
N LEU A 33 -47.40 -6.38 -18.57
CA LEU A 33 -47.86 -5.00 -18.67
C LEU A 33 -49.02 -4.97 -19.68
N ASN A 34 -50.16 -5.58 -19.30
CA ASN A 34 -51.41 -5.43 -20.04
C ASN A 34 -52.22 -4.30 -19.40
N GLY A 35 -52.41 -3.20 -20.13
CA GLY A 35 -53.35 -2.15 -19.72
C GLY A 35 -53.00 -0.82 -20.33
N ASP A 36 -52.27 0.02 -19.61
CA ASP A 36 -52.03 1.40 -20.00
C ASP A 36 -50.56 1.75 -19.77
N ILE A 37 -49.83 1.80 -20.89
CA ILE A 37 -48.81 2.79 -21.24
C ILE A 37 -48.22 3.52 -20.01
N PHE A 38 -47.21 2.91 -19.37
CA PHE A 38 -46.24 3.67 -18.58
C PHE A 38 -44.82 3.30 -18.93
N ARG A 39 -44.04 4.37 -19.09
CA ARG A 39 -42.58 4.44 -19.16
C ARG A 39 -41.94 3.43 -18.20
N LEU A 40 -41.44 2.32 -18.75
CA LEU A 40 -40.11 1.85 -18.35
C LEU A 40 -39.22 3.10 -18.39
N SER A 41 -38.63 3.49 -17.26
CA SER A 41 -37.49 4.41 -17.30
C SER A 41 -36.46 3.73 -18.19
N ILE A 42 -36.40 4.11 -19.47
CA ILE A 42 -35.36 3.72 -20.40
C ILE A 42 -34.08 4.31 -19.81
N LYS A 43 -33.43 3.58 -18.89
CA LYS A 43 -32.09 3.94 -18.45
C LYS A 43 -31.20 3.73 -19.67
N GLU A 44 -30.42 4.75 -20.01
CA GLU A 44 -29.56 4.72 -21.17
C GLU A 44 -28.50 3.60 -20.99
N LEU A 45 -28.11 2.91 -22.07
CA LEU A 45 -27.19 1.76 -21.96
C LEU A 45 -25.89 2.09 -21.22
N TRP A 46 -25.40 3.33 -21.36
CA TRP A 46 -24.22 3.80 -20.64
C TRP A 46 -24.43 3.84 -19.13
N GLN A 47 -25.63 4.19 -18.66
CA GLN A 47 -25.97 4.22 -17.23
C GLN A 47 -26.04 2.79 -16.66
N LEU A 48 -26.52 1.82 -17.44
CA LEU A 48 -26.49 0.41 -17.03
C LEU A 48 -25.06 -0.12 -16.94
N TYR A 49 -24.21 0.29 -17.89
CA TYR A 49 -22.80 -0.07 -17.87
C TYR A 49 -22.05 0.55 -16.68
N GLU A 50 -22.37 1.79 -16.32
CA GLU A 50 -21.86 2.48 -15.13
C GLU A 50 -22.21 1.73 -13.84
N TYR A 51 -23.49 1.36 -13.65
CA TYR A 51 -23.91 0.56 -12.50
C TYR A 51 -23.24 -0.81 -12.46
N TRP A 52 -23.19 -1.49 -13.61
CA TRP A 52 -22.54 -2.79 -13.70
C TRP A 52 -21.07 -2.68 -13.30
N THR A 53 -20.40 -1.61 -13.74
CA THR A 53 -19.00 -1.35 -13.43
C THR A 53 -18.78 -1.17 -11.93
N PHE A 54 -19.58 -0.34 -11.26
CA PHE A 54 -19.52 -0.18 -9.80
C PHE A 54 -19.74 -1.50 -9.05
N LEU A 55 -20.79 -2.25 -9.42
CA LEU A 55 -21.10 -3.53 -8.78
C LEU A 55 -20.00 -4.56 -9.01
N LYS A 56 -19.38 -4.56 -10.20
CA LYS A 56 -18.29 -5.49 -10.50
C LYS A 56 -17.01 -5.11 -9.75
N LEU A 57 -16.68 -3.82 -9.63
CA LEU A 57 -15.59 -3.34 -8.76
C LEU A 57 -15.82 -3.78 -7.31
N ASN A 58 -17.01 -3.55 -6.77
CA ASN A 58 -17.40 -3.99 -5.43
C ASN A 58 -17.24 -5.51 -5.25
N SER A 59 -17.66 -6.31 -6.24
CA SER A 59 -17.47 -7.76 -6.22
C SER A 59 -16.00 -8.16 -6.20
N LEU A 60 -15.14 -7.55 -7.05
CA LEU A 60 -13.71 -7.84 -7.08
C LEU A 60 -13.03 -7.55 -5.73
N LEU A 61 -13.43 -6.46 -5.07
CA LEU A 61 -12.90 -6.09 -3.75
C LEU A 61 -13.42 -7.03 -2.65
N GLN A 62 -14.68 -7.43 -2.70
CA GLN A 62 -15.29 -8.32 -1.72
C GLN A 62 -14.66 -9.73 -1.73
N ASP A 63 -14.16 -10.19 -2.88
CA ASP A 63 -13.50 -11.49 -2.99
C ASP A 63 -12.19 -11.57 -2.19
N LYS A 64 -11.47 -10.44 -2.04
CA LYS A 64 -10.14 -10.40 -1.39
C LYS A 64 -10.10 -9.67 -0.05
N TYR A 65 -11.01 -8.71 0.17
CA TYR A 65 -10.95 -7.80 1.31
C TYR A 65 -12.17 -7.90 2.21
N LYS A 66 -11.97 -7.62 3.50
CA LYS A 66 -13.04 -7.73 4.50
C LYS A 66 -13.96 -6.51 4.41
N LEU A 67 -15.24 -6.74 4.14
CA LEU A 67 -16.27 -5.70 4.17
C LEU A 67 -16.48 -5.19 5.61
N VAL A 68 -16.42 -3.86 5.79
CA VAL A 68 -16.64 -3.17 7.07
C VAL A 68 -17.97 -2.45 7.09
N LYS A 69 -18.28 -1.68 6.04
CA LYS A 69 -19.50 -0.90 5.91
C LYS A 69 -20.00 -0.99 4.48
N ASN A 70 -21.32 -1.10 4.33
CA ASN A 70 -21.97 -1.19 3.03
C ASN A 70 -23.21 -0.28 3.02
N ASN A 71 -23.12 0.83 2.29
CA ASN A 71 -24.21 1.77 2.08
C ASN A 71 -24.66 1.79 0.60
N ILE A 72 -24.71 0.61 -0.05
CA ILE A 72 -25.07 0.52 -1.48
C ILE A 72 -26.58 0.72 -1.72
N ILE A 73 -27.45 0.53 -0.71
CA ILE A 73 -28.89 0.39 -0.97
C ILE A 73 -29.77 1.07 0.08
N ASP A 74 -30.51 2.10 -0.34
CA ASP A 74 -31.85 2.39 0.16
C ASP A 74 -32.84 1.65 -0.75
N LEU A 75 -33.42 0.53 -0.27
CA LEU A 75 -34.43 -0.23 -1.01
C LEU A 75 -35.79 0.46 -0.83
N ASP A 76 -36.27 1.16 -1.87
CA ASP A 76 -37.68 1.54 -1.92
C ASP A 76 -38.50 0.32 -2.37
N TYR A 77 -39.34 -0.20 -1.47
CA TYR A 77 -40.19 -1.37 -1.72
C TYR A 77 -41.45 -1.04 -2.54
N SER A 78 -41.55 0.16 -3.13
CA SER A 78 -42.69 0.60 -3.93
C SER A 78 -42.70 0.09 -5.39
N GLY A 79 -41.65 -0.61 -5.85
CA GLY A 79 -41.57 -1.23 -7.19
C GLY A 79 -40.18 -1.82 -7.46
N ILE A 80 -40.03 -2.69 -8.47
CA ILE A 80 -38.74 -3.33 -8.84
C ILE A 80 -37.83 -2.32 -9.56
N ASN A 81 -37.46 -1.25 -8.86
CA ASN A 81 -36.45 -0.31 -9.29
C ASN A 81 -35.30 -0.39 -8.29
N VAL A 82 -34.26 -1.16 -8.62
CA VAL A 82 -32.97 -0.98 -7.95
C VAL A 82 -32.37 0.32 -8.49
N THR A 83 -32.69 1.42 -7.83
CA THR A 83 -32.00 2.68 -8.03
C THR A 83 -30.91 2.77 -6.99
N LEU A 84 -29.64 2.74 -7.44
CA LEU A 84 -28.61 3.49 -6.74
C LEU A 84 -29.12 4.93 -6.72
N SER A 85 -29.58 5.40 -5.56
CA SER A 85 -30.18 6.72 -5.42
C SER A 85 -29.20 7.75 -5.96
N GLN A 86 -29.59 8.47 -7.02
CA GLN A 86 -28.75 9.40 -7.79
C GLN A 86 -28.39 10.69 -7.01
N GLY A 87 -28.36 10.60 -5.67
CA GLY A 87 -28.16 11.72 -4.75
C GLY A 87 -27.65 11.31 -3.35
N ALA A 88 -27.73 10.03 -2.95
CA ALA A 88 -26.99 9.52 -1.79
C ALA A 88 -25.76 8.77 -2.31
N SER A 89 -24.57 9.22 -1.92
CA SER A 89 -23.31 8.58 -2.27
C SER A 89 -23.31 7.13 -1.80
N ALA A 90 -23.35 6.19 -2.73
CA ALA A 90 -23.18 4.78 -2.37
C ALA A 90 -21.70 4.56 -2.02
N GLU A 91 -21.45 4.20 -0.78
CA GLU A 91 -20.10 4.02 -0.23
C GLU A 91 -19.95 2.64 0.38
N VAL A 92 -18.80 2.03 0.10
CA VAL A 92 -18.43 0.71 0.62
C VAL A 92 -17.05 0.80 1.22
N GLU A 93 -16.94 0.47 2.50
CA GLU A 93 -15.68 0.48 3.23
C GLU A 93 -15.18 -0.95 3.42
N TYR A 94 -13.92 -1.16 3.10
CA TYR A 94 -13.21 -2.42 3.25
C TYR A 94 -12.00 -2.26 4.17
N GLN A 95 -11.56 -3.39 4.72
CA GLN A 95 -10.33 -3.52 5.47
C GLN A 95 -9.44 -4.59 4.84
N ASN A 96 -8.17 -4.23 4.62
CA ASN A 96 -7.15 -5.18 4.22
C ASN A 96 -6.85 -6.15 5.38
N PRO A 97 -6.99 -7.47 5.18
CA PRO A 97 -6.85 -8.45 6.26
C PRO A 97 -5.41 -8.60 6.77
N ILE A 98 -4.41 -8.19 5.97
CA ILE A 98 -3.00 -8.32 6.29
C ILE A 98 -2.49 -7.04 6.95
N THR A 99 -2.72 -5.89 6.33
CA THR A 99 -2.21 -4.60 6.82
C THR A 99 -3.14 -3.93 7.83
N GLY A 100 -4.42 -4.32 7.87
CA GLY A 100 -5.45 -3.68 8.68
C GLY A 100 -5.90 -2.31 8.15
N GLU A 101 -5.33 -1.85 7.04
CA GLU A 101 -5.66 -0.57 6.40
C GLU A 101 -7.08 -0.55 5.87
N LYS A 102 -7.69 0.63 5.88
CA LYS A 102 -9.04 0.82 5.40
C LYS A 102 -9.06 1.61 4.10
N PHE A 103 -10.01 1.27 3.24
CA PHE A 103 -10.24 1.97 2.00
C PHE A 103 -11.72 1.99 1.65
N THR A 104 -12.13 2.98 0.88
CA THR A 104 -13.54 3.20 0.52
C THR A 104 -13.69 3.27 -0.99
N LEU A 105 -14.61 2.46 -1.53
CA LEU A 105 -15.11 2.61 -2.88
C LEU A 105 -16.41 3.43 -2.83
N SER A 106 -16.44 4.54 -3.57
CA SER A 106 -17.60 5.44 -3.61
C SER A 106 -18.10 5.62 -5.03
N TYR A 107 -19.41 5.77 -5.16
CA TYR A 107 -20.11 5.95 -6.43
C TYR A 107 -20.85 7.29 -6.47
N ASN A 108 -20.68 8.02 -7.57
CA ASN A 108 -21.30 9.31 -7.83
C ASN A 108 -21.10 10.35 -6.70
N THR A 109 -19.97 10.27 -6.02
CA THR A 109 -19.52 11.29 -5.05
C THR A 109 -18.94 12.48 -5.80
N SER A 110 -19.38 13.70 -5.44
CA SER A 110 -18.62 14.89 -5.80
C SER A 110 -17.22 14.76 -5.20
N SER A 111 -16.18 15.01 -5.99
CA SER A 111 -14.79 14.76 -5.61
C SER A 111 -14.23 15.59 -4.42
N GLY A 112 -15.08 16.22 -3.60
CA GLY A 112 -14.75 17.28 -2.65
C GLY A 112 -14.87 18.66 -3.31
N ASP A 113 -14.70 19.73 -2.51
CA ASP A 113 -14.74 21.13 -2.94
C ASP A 113 -13.73 21.39 -4.08
N GLY A 114 -14.18 21.17 -5.31
CA GLY A 114 -13.40 21.49 -6.50
C GLY A 114 -13.22 23.00 -6.55
N ILE A 115 -11.97 23.46 -6.46
CA ILE A 115 -11.61 24.89 -6.45
C ILE A 115 -12.18 25.63 -7.67
N THR A 116 -12.35 24.94 -8.80
CA THR A 116 -12.76 25.56 -10.07
C THR A 116 -14.03 24.96 -10.67
N THR A 117 -14.28 23.66 -10.54
CA THR A 117 -15.47 23.00 -11.11
C THR A 117 -15.92 21.78 -10.29
N ASN A 118 -17.24 21.61 -10.17
CA ASN A 118 -17.84 20.42 -9.57
C ASN A 118 -17.82 19.26 -10.57
N GLN A 119 -16.69 18.53 -10.62
CA GLN A 119 -16.57 17.28 -11.37
C GLN A 119 -17.21 16.14 -10.56
N LYS A 120 -17.95 15.25 -11.24
CA LYS A 120 -18.56 14.05 -10.67
C LYS A 120 -18.07 12.82 -11.44
N PRO A 121 -16.93 12.21 -11.04
CA PRO A 121 -16.53 10.93 -11.58
C PRO A 121 -17.48 9.82 -11.10
N ASP A 122 -17.61 8.77 -11.91
CA ASP A 122 -18.53 7.66 -11.60
C ASP A 122 -18.10 6.92 -10.34
N ASN A 123 -16.82 6.50 -10.26
CA ASN A 123 -16.29 5.76 -9.12
C ASN A 123 -14.99 6.38 -8.61
N ILE A 124 -14.87 6.49 -7.28
CA ILE A 124 -13.64 6.90 -6.61
C ILE A 124 -13.25 5.84 -5.58
N LEU A 125 -12.03 5.33 -5.70
CA LEU A 125 -11.38 4.51 -4.68
C LEU A 125 -10.46 5.40 -3.83
N SER A 126 -10.75 5.50 -2.53
CA SER A 126 -9.98 6.27 -1.56
C SER A 126 -9.22 5.35 -0.61
N LEU A 127 -7.89 5.42 -0.63
CA LEU A 127 -7.02 4.59 0.19
C LEU A 127 -6.43 5.41 1.35
N SER A 128 -6.54 4.89 2.57
CA SER A 128 -5.81 5.38 3.74
C SER A 128 -4.73 4.36 4.11
N LYS A 129 -3.48 4.80 4.22
CA LYS A 129 -2.34 3.93 4.50
C LYS A 129 -1.83 4.18 5.91
N ASN A 130 -1.43 3.13 6.63
CA ASN A 130 -1.01 3.27 8.03
C ASN A 130 0.30 4.09 8.18
N ASP A 131 1.10 4.16 7.12
CA ASP A 131 2.39 4.85 7.08
C ASP A 131 2.32 6.29 6.52
N SER A 132 1.10 6.84 6.33
CA SER A 132 0.86 8.21 5.85
C SER A 132 -0.43 8.80 6.42
N GLU A 133 -0.42 10.09 6.73
CA GLU A 133 -1.62 10.82 7.13
C GLU A 133 -2.46 11.27 5.91
N HIS A 134 -1.96 11.03 4.69
CA HIS A 134 -2.61 11.44 3.46
C HIS A 134 -3.47 10.33 2.86
N GLN A 135 -4.60 10.73 2.27
CA GLN A 135 -5.45 9.85 1.48
C GLN A 135 -5.04 9.88 0.00
N TYR A 136 -5.02 8.69 -0.63
CA TYR A 136 -4.72 8.50 -2.03
C TYR A 136 -6.00 8.15 -2.78
N LYS A 137 -6.40 8.97 -3.75
CA LYS A 137 -7.65 8.78 -4.49
C LYS A 137 -7.39 8.36 -5.95
N PHE A 138 -8.14 7.37 -6.42
CA PHE A 138 -8.09 6.86 -7.79
C PHE A 138 -9.48 6.90 -8.42
N ILE A 139 -9.57 7.39 -9.65
CA ILE A 139 -10.83 7.58 -10.35
C ILE A 139 -11.02 6.48 -11.39
N PHE A 140 -12.22 5.90 -11.45
CA PHE A 140 -12.62 4.96 -12.47
C PHE A 140 -13.95 5.41 -13.10
N ASP A 141 -13.87 5.83 -14.35
CA ASP A 141 -14.97 6.42 -15.11
C ASP A 141 -15.41 5.45 -16.21
N ALA A 142 -16.69 5.07 -16.20
CA ALA A 142 -17.26 4.09 -17.11
C ALA A 142 -17.73 4.77 -18.40
N LYS A 143 -17.22 4.29 -19.54
CA LYS A 143 -17.57 4.82 -20.86
C LYS A 143 -18.06 3.68 -21.75
N TYR A 144 -19.36 3.64 -22.00
CA TYR A 144 -19.97 2.65 -22.89
C TYR A 144 -19.78 3.03 -24.37
N ARG A 145 -18.53 3.05 -24.82
CA ARG A 145 -18.14 3.28 -26.21
C ARG A 145 -16.79 2.62 -26.49
N LEU A 146 -16.57 2.24 -27.74
CA LEU A 146 -15.36 1.57 -28.20
C LEU A 146 -14.98 2.10 -29.57
N ASN A 147 -13.72 2.49 -29.75
CA ASN A 147 -13.12 2.72 -31.04
C ASN A 147 -12.52 1.40 -31.54
N ASN A 148 -13.00 0.89 -32.67
CA ASN A 148 -12.60 -0.40 -33.21
C ASN A 148 -11.20 -0.40 -33.86
N ALA A 149 -10.53 0.76 -33.93
CA ALA A 149 -9.20 0.90 -34.52
C ALA A 149 -9.12 0.39 -35.97
N GLU A 150 -10.15 0.69 -36.77
CA GLU A 150 -10.28 0.23 -38.16
C GLU A 150 -9.08 0.68 -39.02
N GLU A 151 -8.67 -0.18 -39.94
CA GLU A 151 -7.57 0.09 -40.87
C GLU A 151 -7.89 1.31 -41.75
N GLY A 152 -6.89 2.18 -41.95
CA GLY A 152 -7.07 3.45 -42.67
C GLY A 152 -7.70 4.58 -41.84
N THR A 153 -8.02 4.34 -40.56
CA THR A 153 -8.39 5.42 -39.63
C THR A 153 -7.17 5.96 -38.89
N ARG A 154 -7.19 7.25 -38.55
CA ARG A 154 -6.16 7.89 -37.74
C ARG A 154 -5.95 7.18 -36.39
N TYR A 155 -7.02 6.67 -35.78
CA TYR A 155 -6.93 5.92 -34.53
C TYR A 155 -6.22 4.58 -34.76
N GLY A 156 -6.65 3.80 -35.76
CA GLY A 156 -6.04 2.52 -36.10
C GLY A 156 -4.54 2.62 -36.34
N GLU A 157 -4.11 3.59 -37.16
CA GLU A 157 -2.69 3.84 -37.44
C GLU A 157 -1.89 4.26 -36.21
N LYS A 158 -2.49 5.04 -35.31
CA LYS A 158 -1.79 5.56 -34.12
C LYS A 158 -1.68 4.53 -33.01
N TYR A 159 -2.59 3.57 -32.92
CA TYR A 159 -2.70 2.60 -31.83
C TYR A 159 -2.55 1.15 -32.32
N ASP A 160 -1.80 0.95 -33.40
CA ASP A 160 -1.39 -0.37 -33.91
C ASP A 160 -2.58 -1.31 -34.17
N GLN A 161 -3.70 -0.74 -34.61
CA GLN A 161 -4.97 -1.43 -34.88
C GLN A 161 -5.54 -2.16 -33.66
N ILE A 162 -5.18 -1.73 -32.45
CA ILE A 162 -5.72 -2.27 -31.20
C ILE A 162 -6.92 -1.39 -30.77
N PRO A 163 -8.13 -1.97 -30.60
CA PRO A 163 -9.30 -1.24 -30.13
C PRO A 163 -9.11 -0.61 -28.73
N GLY A 164 -9.77 0.51 -28.49
CA GLY A 164 -9.67 1.23 -27.21
C GLY A 164 -10.69 2.36 -27.05
N PRO A 165 -10.64 3.10 -25.93
CA PRO A 165 -11.52 4.25 -25.71
C PRO A 165 -11.13 5.44 -26.59
N GLU A 166 -12.02 6.43 -26.68
CA GLU A 166 -11.74 7.66 -27.43
C GLU A 166 -10.67 8.50 -26.73
N GLU A 167 -9.84 9.22 -27.51
CA GLU A 167 -8.82 10.12 -26.93
C GLU A 167 -9.45 11.19 -26.02
N SER A 168 -10.68 11.61 -26.33
CA SER A 168 -11.46 12.55 -25.52
C SER A 168 -11.82 12.02 -24.12
N ASP A 169 -11.99 10.71 -23.95
CA ASP A 169 -12.22 10.09 -22.63
C ASP A 169 -10.96 10.21 -21.78
N ILE A 170 -9.80 9.90 -22.36
CA ILE A 170 -8.50 10.00 -21.69
C ILE A 170 -8.18 11.45 -21.30
N ASN A 171 -8.50 12.42 -22.16
CA ASN A 171 -8.34 13.84 -21.84
C ASN A 171 -9.23 14.28 -20.66
N THR A 172 -10.40 13.67 -20.50
CA THR A 172 -11.26 13.92 -19.33
C THR A 172 -10.60 13.40 -18.04
N MET A 173 -9.84 12.30 -18.11
CA MET A 173 -9.11 11.79 -16.94
C MET A 173 -7.98 12.72 -16.49
N HIS A 174 -7.29 13.40 -17.42
CA HIS A 174 -6.34 14.46 -17.08
C HIS A 174 -7.02 15.59 -16.30
N ARG A 175 -8.20 16.02 -16.76
CA ARG A 175 -9.00 17.04 -16.06
C ARG A 175 -9.37 16.57 -14.65
N TYR A 176 -9.86 15.35 -14.49
CA TYR A 176 -10.23 14.83 -13.17
C TYR A 176 -9.07 14.72 -12.20
N ARG A 177 -7.92 14.22 -12.66
CA ARG A 177 -6.70 14.14 -11.83
C ARG A 177 -6.26 15.53 -11.36
N ASP A 178 -6.38 16.53 -12.23
CA ASP A 178 -5.92 17.89 -11.94
C ASP A 178 -6.97 18.74 -11.20
N ALA A 179 -8.27 18.37 -11.25
CA ALA A 179 -9.38 19.15 -10.70
C ALA A 179 -9.53 19.10 -9.18
N VAL A 180 -8.90 18.14 -8.50
CA VAL A 180 -9.09 17.91 -7.07
C VAL A 180 -7.78 18.17 -6.32
N ALA A 181 -7.65 19.40 -5.85
CA ALA A 181 -6.67 19.77 -4.85
C ALA A 181 -7.40 19.95 -3.51
N ALA A 182 -6.93 19.27 -2.47
CA ALA A 182 -7.43 19.48 -1.12
C ALA A 182 -6.63 20.59 -0.45
N GLU A 183 -7.31 21.47 0.27
CA GLU A 183 -6.66 22.36 1.22
C GLU A 183 -6.03 21.54 2.34
N MET A 184 -4.71 21.64 2.50
CA MET A 184 -3.99 21.07 3.63
C MET A 184 -3.18 22.19 4.30
N GLY A 185 -3.85 22.96 5.16
CA GLY A 185 -3.25 24.14 5.80
C GLY A 185 -3.19 25.34 4.84
N GLU A 186 -2.04 26.01 4.75
CA GLU A 186 -1.82 27.14 3.81
C GLU A 186 -1.50 26.69 2.37
N ASP A 187 -1.27 25.39 2.14
CA ASP A 187 -0.95 24.82 0.82
C ASP A 187 -2.09 23.97 0.25
N TYR A 188 -2.42 24.17 -1.02
CA TYR A 188 -3.25 23.24 -1.78
C TYR A 188 -2.39 22.06 -2.26
N ARG A 189 -2.80 20.83 -1.92
CA ARG A 189 -2.11 19.61 -2.36
C ARG A 189 -3.04 18.65 -3.06
N ARG A 190 -2.55 18.05 -4.15
CA ARG A 190 -3.32 17.09 -4.94
C ARG A 190 -3.47 15.78 -4.18
N THR A 191 -4.71 15.32 -4.02
CA THR A 191 -5.03 14.02 -3.40
C THR A 191 -5.34 12.94 -4.44
N MET A 192 -5.67 13.34 -5.68
CA MET A 192 -5.91 12.42 -6.79
C MET A 192 -4.58 11.95 -7.36
N VAL A 193 -4.38 10.63 -7.35
CA VAL A 193 -3.14 9.98 -7.79
C VAL A 193 -3.27 9.52 -9.24
N GLY A 194 -4.44 9.02 -9.63
CA GLY A 194 -4.67 8.48 -10.97
C GLY A 194 -6.13 8.47 -11.39
N ALA A 195 -6.35 8.35 -12.70
CA ALA A 195 -7.67 8.38 -13.30
C ALA A 195 -7.73 7.49 -14.55
N TYR A 196 -8.73 6.61 -14.62
CA TYR A 196 -8.81 5.55 -15.62
C TYR A 196 -10.19 5.46 -16.25
N VAL A 197 -10.20 5.17 -17.55
CA VAL A 197 -11.42 4.86 -18.31
C VAL A 197 -11.68 3.36 -18.28
N LEU A 198 -12.89 2.96 -17.93
CA LEU A 198 -13.39 1.60 -18.02
C LEU A 198 -14.29 1.50 -19.25
N PHE A 199 -13.96 0.62 -20.20
CA PHE A 199 -14.65 0.57 -21.49
C PHE A 199 -14.99 -0.86 -21.92
N PRO A 200 -16.08 -1.06 -22.71
CA PRO A 200 -16.65 -2.37 -22.97
C PRO A 200 -15.89 -3.13 -24.08
N TYR A 201 -14.69 -3.63 -23.78
CA TYR A 201 -13.88 -4.42 -24.71
C TYR A 201 -13.56 -5.81 -24.16
N HIS A 202 -13.72 -6.82 -25.01
CA HIS A 202 -13.41 -8.21 -24.68
C HIS A 202 -12.09 -8.62 -25.32
N ASP A 203 -11.00 -8.42 -24.58
CA ASP A 203 -9.63 -8.62 -25.05
C ASP A 203 -9.24 -10.11 -25.05
N LYS A 204 -9.77 -10.87 -26.01
CA LYS A 204 -9.53 -12.33 -26.13
C LYS A 204 -8.06 -12.68 -26.32
N GLU A 205 -7.33 -11.86 -27.06
CA GLU A 205 -5.91 -12.08 -27.40
C GLU A 205 -4.95 -11.46 -26.37
N LYS A 206 -5.48 -10.82 -25.31
CA LYS A 206 -4.70 -10.10 -24.28
C LYS A 206 -3.76 -9.03 -24.86
N ARG A 207 -4.09 -8.49 -26.04
CA ARG A 207 -3.26 -7.52 -26.78
C ARG A 207 -3.39 -6.11 -26.25
N PHE A 208 -4.41 -5.82 -25.43
CA PHE A 208 -4.60 -4.48 -24.90
C PHE A 208 -3.44 -4.03 -23.99
N LYS A 209 -2.64 -4.95 -23.44
CA LYS A 209 -1.40 -4.60 -22.72
C LYS A 209 -0.39 -3.84 -23.58
N GLU A 210 -0.42 -4.04 -24.89
CA GLU A 210 0.43 -3.34 -25.87
C GLU A 210 -0.11 -1.94 -26.19
N HIS A 211 -1.39 -1.68 -25.91
CA HIS A 211 -2.04 -0.41 -26.21
C HIS A 211 -1.40 0.74 -25.40
N LYS A 212 -1.16 1.89 -26.06
CA LYS A 212 -0.52 3.07 -25.46
C LYS A 212 -1.25 3.57 -24.19
N PHE A 213 -2.58 3.48 -24.16
CA PHE A 213 -3.38 3.83 -22.96
C PHE A 213 -3.27 2.85 -21.80
N TYR A 214 -2.90 1.60 -22.03
CA TYR A 214 -2.55 0.70 -20.95
C TYR A 214 -1.16 1.03 -20.42
N GLN A 215 -0.18 1.19 -21.33
CA GLN A 215 1.19 1.55 -20.99
C GLN A 215 1.32 2.92 -20.29
N SER A 216 0.40 3.85 -20.56
CA SER A 216 0.39 5.16 -19.91
C SER A 216 0.04 5.10 -18.42
N ILE A 217 -0.57 4.01 -17.94
CA ILE A 217 -0.88 3.81 -16.52
C ILE A 217 0.41 3.81 -15.70
N ASP A 218 1.42 3.07 -16.13
CA ASP A 218 2.70 3.00 -15.41
C ASP A 218 3.52 4.30 -15.53
N ARG A 219 3.31 5.08 -16.58
CA ARG A 219 4.09 6.30 -16.87
C ARG A 219 3.51 7.54 -16.22
N VAL A 220 2.19 7.72 -16.30
CA VAL A 220 1.50 8.96 -15.92
C VAL A 220 0.27 8.76 -15.04
N ASN A 221 0.01 7.50 -14.66
CA ASN A 221 -1.11 7.07 -13.83
C ASN A 221 -2.48 7.51 -14.40
N ILE A 222 -2.55 7.63 -15.73
CA ILE A 222 -3.76 7.88 -16.51
C ILE A 222 -3.78 6.86 -17.63
N GLY A 223 -4.94 6.27 -17.89
CA GLY A 223 -5.06 5.27 -18.93
C GLY A 223 -6.44 4.65 -18.99
N ALA A 224 -6.50 3.40 -19.44
CA ALA A 224 -7.75 2.69 -19.60
C ALA A 224 -7.64 1.20 -19.29
N PHE A 225 -8.75 0.60 -18.90
CA PHE A 225 -8.89 -0.83 -18.72
C PHE A 225 -10.10 -1.36 -19.49
N PRO A 226 -9.95 -2.46 -20.26
CA PRO A 226 -11.09 -3.19 -20.76
C PRO A 226 -11.86 -3.76 -19.57
N PHE A 227 -13.17 -3.56 -19.56
CA PHE A 227 -14.00 -3.98 -18.42
C PHE A 227 -15.36 -4.50 -18.89
N LEU A 228 -15.46 -5.83 -18.99
CA LEU A 228 -16.68 -6.57 -19.30
C LEU A 228 -16.71 -7.89 -18.51
N PRO A 229 -17.87 -8.58 -18.44
CA PRO A 229 -17.89 -9.95 -17.96
C PRO A 229 -16.87 -10.81 -18.71
N GLY A 230 -15.93 -11.43 -17.98
CA GLY A 230 -14.84 -12.23 -18.56
C GLY A 230 -13.59 -11.45 -18.98
N SER A 231 -13.58 -10.11 -18.87
CA SER A 231 -12.42 -9.27 -19.14
C SER A 231 -12.24 -8.26 -18.00
N THR A 232 -11.86 -8.75 -16.83
CA THR A 232 -11.64 -7.92 -15.62
C THR A 232 -10.26 -8.08 -15.00
N GLU A 233 -9.42 -8.98 -15.53
CA GLU A 233 -8.12 -9.36 -14.98
C GLU A 233 -7.20 -8.15 -14.79
N LEU A 234 -7.01 -7.34 -15.84
CA LEU A 234 -6.09 -6.20 -15.81
C LEU A 234 -6.44 -5.18 -14.72
N LEU A 235 -7.73 -4.90 -14.54
CA LEU A 235 -8.18 -3.98 -13.50
C LEU A 235 -8.10 -4.62 -12.11
N ALA A 236 -8.41 -5.91 -11.98
CA ALA A 236 -8.29 -6.63 -10.72
C ALA A 236 -6.84 -6.64 -10.20
N ASP A 237 -5.88 -6.97 -11.08
CA ASP A 237 -4.45 -6.94 -10.77
C ASP A 237 -4.00 -5.53 -10.37
N PHE A 238 -4.48 -4.51 -11.09
CA PHE A 238 -4.17 -3.12 -10.78
C PHE A 238 -4.71 -2.68 -9.41
N LEU A 239 -5.97 -3.01 -9.11
CA LEU A 239 -6.61 -2.70 -7.83
C LEU A 239 -5.86 -3.33 -6.65
N GLU A 240 -5.49 -4.60 -6.78
CA GLU A 240 -4.69 -5.31 -5.79
C GLU A 240 -3.35 -4.63 -5.57
N ASN A 241 -2.64 -4.26 -6.64
CA ASN A 241 -1.35 -3.57 -6.53
C ASN A 241 -1.49 -2.26 -5.75
N ILE A 242 -2.42 -1.37 -6.10
CA ILE A 242 -2.54 -0.06 -5.41
C ILE A 242 -3.03 -0.18 -3.96
N ILE A 243 -3.86 -1.19 -3.65
CA ILE A 243 -4.38 -1.43 -2.30
C ILE A 243 -3.30 -2.09 -1.42
N ASP A 244 -2.48 -2.97 -1.97
CA ASP A 244 -1.50 -3.72 -1.19
C ASP A 244 -0.11 -3.07 -1.15
N GLU A 245 0.19 -2.10 -2.01
CA GLU A 245 1.43 -1.30 -1.99
C GLU A 245 1.51 -0.30 -0.82
N SER A 246 2.73 0.08 -0.42
CA SER A 246 2.96 1.11 0.62
C SER A 246 2.53 2.52 0.20
N ALA A 247 2.38 3.43 1.19
CA ALA A 247 2.16 4.85 0.90
C ALA A 247 3.28 5.46 0.07
N GLN A 248 4.53 5.03 0.27
CA GLN A 248 5.66 5.49 -0.52
C GLN A 248 5.52 5.12 -2.01
N SER A 249 5.03 3.92 -2.31
CA SER A 249 4.81 3.46 -3.68
C SER A 249 3.66 4.23 -4.33
N ASN A 250 2.53 4.40 -3.63
CA ASN A 250 1.43 5.24 -4.12
C ASN A 250 1.82 6.71 -4.30
N PHE A 251 2.65 7.26 -3.41
CA PHE A 251 3.17 8.62 -3.56
C PHE A 251 4.00 8.78 -4.83
N LYS A 252 4.85 7.79 -5.17
CA LYS A 252 5.69 7.85 -6.38
C LYS A 252 4.89 7.81 -7.69
N ARG A 253 3.63 7.36 -7.66
CA ARG A 253 2.72 7.42 -8.80
C ARG A 253 2.26 8.85 -9.11
N ASN A 254 2.44 9.80 -8.19
CA ASN A 254 2.19 11.21 -8.46
C ASN A 254 3.30 11.78 -9.34
N LEU A 255 2.93 12.26 -10.52
CA LEU A 255 3.81 13.08 -11.34
C LEU A 255 3.96 14.46 -10.71
N LEU A 256 5.18 14.78 -10.32
CA LEU A 256 5.56 16.13 -9.92
C LEU A 256 6.12 16.88 -11.12
N PRO A 257 6.01 18.22 -11.17
CA PRO A 257 6.70 19.02 -12.18
C PRO A 257 8.20 18.72 -12.17
N ALA A 258 8.87 18.73 -13.33
CA ALA A 258 10.30 18.42 -13.42
C ALA A 258 11.16 19.31 -12.50
N ALA A 259 10.82 20.60 -12.37
CA ALA A 259 11.51 21.52 -11.45
C ALA A 259 11.32 21.14 -9.97
N ALA A 260 10.25 20.42 -9.62
CA ALA A 260 10.06 19.96 -8.25
C ALA A 260 11.17 18.98 -7.82
N ASP A 261 11.74 18.20 -8.75
CA ASP A 261 12.85 17.30 -8.45
C ASP A 261 14.16 18.08 -8.20
N GLU A 262 14.37 19.22 -8.85
CA GLU A 262 15.55 20.09 -8.62
C GLU A 262 15.62 20.65 -7.20
N PHE A 263 14.44 20.93 -6.61
CA PHE A 263 14.32 21.48 -5.25
C PHE A 263 13.89 20.43 -4.22
N ARG A 264 13.78 19.15 -4.63
CA ARG A 264 13.43 18.08 -3.71
C ARG A 264 14.65 17.71 -2.88
N PRO A 265 14.60 17.83 -1.55
CA PRO A 265 15.68 17.30 -0.73
C PRO A 265 15.78 15.80 -0.99
N GLU A 266 16.92 15.34 -1.48
CA GLU A 266 17.20 13.91 -1.55
C GLU A 266 17.12 13.36 -0.13
N VAL A 267 16.23 12.39 0.06
CA VAL A 267 16.14 11.69 1.34
C VAL A 267 17.41 10.85 1.43
N GLU A 268 18.41 11.35 2.13
CA GLU A 268 19.62 10.61 2.40
C GLU A 268 19.37 9.59 3.51
N PHE A 269 19.88 8.36 3.37
CA PHE A 269 19.88 7.41 4.47
C PHE A 269 20.94 7.83 5.50
N LYS A 270 20.55 8.70 6.43
CA LYS A 270 21.43 9.18 7.48
C LYS A 270 21.68 8.10 8.52
N VAL A 271 22.85 8.15 9.16
CA VAL A 271 23.19 7.37 10.35
C VAL A 271 23.35 8.35 11.51
N ASP A 272 22.22 8.70 12.12
CA ASP A 272 22.12 9.77 13.13
C ASP A 272 21.75 9.24 14.53
N LEU A 273 21.60 7.93 14.70
CA LEU A 273 21.16 7.29 15.94
C LEU A 273 22.18 6.25 16.42
N LEU A 274 22.52 6.32 17.71
CA LEU A 274 23.24 5.25 18.41
C LEU A 274 22.28 4.51 19.34
N LEU A 275 22.18 3.19 19.17
CA LEU A 275 21.43 2.33 20.07
C LEU A 275 22.39 1.63 21.03
N GLY A 276 22.33 2.02 22.29
CA GLY A 276 23.23 1.56 23.34
C GLY A 276 22.69 0.39 24.16
N SER A 277 23.53 -0.60 24.48
CA SER A 277 23.16 -1.71 25.37
C SER A 277 23.47 -1.40 26.85
N LEU A 278 22.60 -1.85 27.76
CA LEU A 278 22.78 -1.61 29.20
C LEU A 278 23.36 -2.80 29.96
N SER A 279 24.11 -2.49 31.01
CA SER A 279 24.70 -3.46 31.94
C SER A 279 23.75 -3.87 33.08
N SER A 280 22.86 -2.98 33.54
CA SER A 280 21.95 -3.23 34.67
C SER A 280 20.72 -2.32 34.67
N LYS A 281 19.69 -2.68 35.46
CA LYS A 281 18.51 -1.82 35.70
C LYS A 281 18.86 -0.52 36.44
N LYS A 282 19.81 -0.57 37.38
CA LYS A 282 20.32 0.62 38.09
C LYS A 282 20.94 1.62 37.11
N GLN A 283 21.65 1.13 36.10
CA GLN A 283 22.21 1.97 35.06
C GLN A 283 21.10 2.71 34.31
N LEU A 284 20.02 2.01 33.91
CA LEU A 284 18.89 2.66 33.23
C LEU A 284 18.36 3.85 34.05
N GLN A 285 18.07 3.64 35.33
CA GLN A 285 17.53 4.69 36.20
C GLN A 285 18.48 5.90 36.27
N TYR A 286 19.78 5.64 36.49
CA TYR A 286 20.78 6.71 36.52
C TYR A 286 20.85 7.51 35.23
N LEU A 287 20.77 6.86 34.06
CA LEU A 287 20.79 7.54 32.76
C LEU A 287 19.56 8.44 32.57
N LEU A 288 18.38 7.96 33.00
CA LEU A 288 17.12 8.68 32.90
C LEU A 288 17.09 9.91 33.84
N ASP A 289 17.46 9.72 35.11
CA ASP A 289 17.41 10.77 36.13
C ASP A 289 18.38 11.92 35.83
N ASN A 290 19.53 11.62 35.23
CA ASN A 290 20.59 12.59 34.96
C ASN A 290 20.63 13.07 33.50
N ASN A 291 19.68 12.65 32.65
CA ASN A 291 19.62 12.98 31.22
C ASN A 291 20.97 12.82 30.50
N LEU A 292 21.61 11.66 30.67
CA LEU A 292 22.90 11.39 30.08
C LEU A 292 23.00 9.97 29.54
N TYR A 293 23.94 9.74 28.63
CA TYR A 293 24.35 8.43 28.16
C TYR A 293 25.87 8.34 28.10
N TYR A 294 26.46 7.18 28.38
CA TYR A 294 27.91 7.02 28.28
C TYR A 294 28.32 5.65 27.76
N LEU A 295 29.45 5.62 27.05
CA LEU A 295 30.07 4.38 26.58
C LEU A 295 31.61 4.53 26.51
N PRO A 296 32.38 3.43 26.54
CA PRO A 296 33.83 3.49 26.36
C PRO A 296 34.19 4.17 25.03
N LEU A 297 35.19 5.06 25.04
CA LEU A 297 35.60 5.77 23.83
C LEU A 297 36.05 4.76 22.76
N LYS A 298 35.41 4.80 21.60
CA LYS A 298 35.76 4.05 20.39
C LYS A 298 35.78 5.02 19.22
N GLN A 299 36.82 4.95 18.39
CA GLN A 299 37.00 5.84 17.24
C GLN A 299 35.80 5.79 16.28
N SER A 300 35.21 4.59 16.09
CA SER A 300 34.06 4.40 15.21
C SER A 300 32.85 5.28 15.55
N VAL A 301 32.66 5.63 16.83
CA VAL A 301 31.53 6.47 17.27
C VAL A 301 31.73 7.93 16.87
N LEU A 302 32.99 8.35 16.72
CA LEU A 302 33.34 9.71 16.31
C LEU A 302 33.16 9.92 14.80
N ASN A 303 33.07 8.83 14.02
CA ASN A 303 32.89 8.90 12.57
C ASN A 303 31.45 9.26 12.15
N TYR A 304 30.49 9.20 13.07
CA TYR A 304 29.09 9.49 12.79
C TYR A 304 28.64 10.82 13.40
N ASN A 305 27.83 11.56 12.65
CA ASN A 305 27.15 12.75 13.16
C ASN A 305 25.87 12.35 13.89
N LEU A 306 26.04 11.75 15.07
CA LEU A 306 24.93 11.29 15.90
C LEU A 306 24.15 12.48 16.44
N GLU A 307 22.83 12.46 16.22
CA GLU A 307 21.87 13.42 16.75
C GLU A 307 21.01 12.82 17.87
N TYR A 308 20.87 11.49 17.90
CA TYR A 308 19.99 10.78 18.81
C TYR A 308 20.68 9.60 19.50
N ILE A 309 20.20 9.26 20.68
CA ILE A 309 20.54 8.02 21.40
C ILE A 309 19.27 7.29 21.75
N ALA A 310 19.27 5.98 21.54
CA ALA A 310 18.25 5.07 22.04
C ALA A 310 18.86 4.04 22.99
N ILE A 311 18.03 3.50 23.89
CA ILE A 311 18.47 2.54 24.90
C ILE A 311 17.86 1.17 24.63
N PHE A 312 18.72 0.17 24.46
CA PHE A 312 18.34 -1.24 24.37
C PHE A 312 18.43 -1.94 25.74
N GLN A 313 17.31 -2.53 26.15
CA GLN A 313 17.12 -3.29 27.37
C GLN A 313 17.13 -4.78 27.03
N SER A 314 18.17 -5.52 27.42
CA SER A 314 18.27 -6.94 27.05
C SER A 314 17.31 -7.84 27.82
N LYS A 315 16.81 -8.91 27.17
CA LYS A 315 15.89 -9.89 27.79
C LYS A 315 16.45 -10.51 29.06
N ARG A 316 17.74 -10.85 29.07
CA ARG A 316 18.43 -11.42 30.25
C ARG A 316 18.37 -10.53 31.50
N LYS A 317 18.37 -9.20 31.33
CA LYS A 317 18.45 -8.24 32.45
C LYS A 317 17.11 -7.60 32.78
N PHE A 318 16.24 -7.45 31.78
CA PHE A 318 15.01 -6.68 31.87
C PHE A 318 13.73 -7.52 31.74
N GLY A 319 13.81 -8.81 31.39
CA GLY A 319 12.64 -9.69 31.29
C GLY A 319 11.58 -9.13 30.34
N GLU A 320 10.36 -8.98 30.83
CA GLU A 320 9.23 -8.39 30.09
C GLU A 320 9.47 -6.93 29.68
N GLU A 321 10.40 -6.22 30.33
CA GLU A 321 10.73 -4.85 29.97
C GLU A 321 11.62 -4.76 28.72
N SER A 322 12.21 -5.87 28.28
CA SER A 322 13.25 -5.92 27.24
C SER A 322 12.85 -5.43 25.85
N GLY A 323 13.74 -4.71 25.18
CA GLY A 323 13.50 -4.08 23.88
C GLY A 323 14.05 -2.65 23.86
N VAL A 324 13.54 -1.84 22.94
CA VAL A 324 13.82 -0.40 22.89
C VAL A 324 12.58 0.37 23.30
N ARG A 325 12.74 1.27 24.27
CA ARG A 325 11.64 2.09 24.83
C ARG A 325 11.98 3.56 24.92
N TYR A 326 13.24 3.88 25.18
CA TYR A 326 13.68 5.24 25.45
C TYR A 326 14.61 5.71 24.35
N TYR A 327 14.42 6.97 23.97
CA TYR A 327 15.33 7.69 23.09
C TYR A 327 15.39 9.17 23.48
N GLY A 328 16.43 9.86 23.06
CA GLY A 328 16.58 11.29 23.34
C GLY A 328 17.55 11.96 22.37
N ARG A 329 17.36 13.27 22.19
CA ARG A 329 18.22 14.11 21.36
C ARG A 329 19.50 14.46 22.10
N ILE A 330 20.64 14.34 21.43
CA ILE A 330 21.95 14.69 21.96
C ILE A 330 22.07 16.21 22.00
N LYS A 331 22.27 16.75 23.21
CA LYS A 331 22.57 18.16 23.44
C LYS A 331 24.05 18.45 23.24
N ASN A 332 24.91 17.59 23.79
CA ASN A 332 26.36 17.75 23.74
C ASN A 332 27.07 16.39 23.90
N ARG A 333 28.32 16.31 23.46
CA ARG A 333 29.22 15.16 23.66
C ARG A 333 30.57 15.61 24.20
N LYS A 334 31.07 14.89 25.21
CA LYS A 334 32.35 15.18 25.88
C LYS A 334 33.15 13.89 26.06
N ILE A 335 34.46 13.97 25.89
CA ILE A 335 35.37 12.89 26.26
C ILE A 335 35.75 13.12 27.72
N VAL A 336 35.46 12.15 28.58
CA VAL A 336 35.68 12.23 30.03
C VAL A 336 36.37 10.97 30.54
N LYS A 337 37.04 11.06 31.69
CA LYS A 337 37.59 9.90 32.38
C LYS A 337 36.48 9.12 33.08
N ARG A 338 36.56 7.79 33.15
CA ARG A 338 35.49 6.96 33.73
C ARG A 338 35.16 7.34 35.18
N GLU A 339 36.15 7.76 35.97
CA GLU A 339 35.96 8.22 37.35
C GLU A 339 35.04 9.43 37.51
N THR A 340 34.93 10.27 36.47
CA THR A 340 34.05 11.46 36.50
C THR A 340 32.57 11.12 36.36
N ILE A 341 32.24 9.89 35.97
CA ILE A 341 30.86 9.43 35.83
C ILE A 341 30.43 8.83 37.16
N ASP A 342 29.52 9.51 37.85
CA ASP A 342 28.98 9.18 39.18
C ASP A 342 28.01 7.97 39.18
N PHE A 343 28.39 6.91 38.47
CA PHE A 343 27.72 5.62 38.50
C PHE A 343 28.70 4.54 38.94
N PRO A 344 28.38 3.74 39.98
CA PRO A 344 29.27 2.70 40.48
C PRO A 344 29.66 1.71 39.38
N SER A 345 30.96 1.56 39.13
CA SER A 345 31.51 0.52 38.25
C SER A 345 32.24 -0.52 39.08
N SER A 346 32.01 -1.79 38.81
CA SER A 346 32.84 -2.89 39.35
C SER A 346 34.23 -2.96 38.70
N SER A 347 34.53 -2.11 37.71
CA SER A 347 35.79 -2.12 36.98
C SER A 347 36.90 -1.38 37.71
N ARG A 348 38.03 -2.06 37.96
CA ARG A 348 39.26 -1.51 38.55
C ARG A 348 40.01 -0.50 37.64
N LYS A 349 39.53 -0.23 36.42
CA LYS A 349 40.20 0.65 35.43
C LYS A 349 39.43 1.97 35.27
N THR A 350 39.66 2.90 36.18
CA THR A 350 38.99 4.22 36.27
C THR A 350 39.57 5.27 35.32
N ASP A 351 40.80 5.08 34.83
CA ASP A 351 41.52 6.04 33.98
C ASP A 351 41.17 5.93 32.47
N ARG A 352 40.23 5.07 32.10
CA ARG A 352 39.81 4.91 30.69
C ARG A 352 38.96 6.09 30.23
N ASN A 353 39.18 6.53 29.00
CA ASN A 353 38.35 7.54 28.35
C ASN A 353 36.99 6.96 27.95
N TYR A 354 35.95 7.72 28.25
CA TYR A 354 34.56 7.46 27.91
C TYR A 354 34.02 8.63 27.10
N LEU A 355 33.07 8.34 26.23
CA LEU A 355 32.27 9.34 25.57
C LEU A 355 30.98 9.51 26.38
N LEU A 356 30.81 10.71 26.94
CA LEU A 356 29.62 11.13 27.68
C LEU A 356 28.76 11.99 26.77
N PHE A 357 27.49 11.64 26.67
CA PHE A 357 26.47 12.39 25.95
C PHE A 357 25.53 13.01 26.96
N GLU A 358 25.35 14.31 26.85
CA GLU A 358 24.25 15.02 27.49
C GLU A 358 23.03 14.93 26.58
N VAL A 359 21.92 14.46 27.12
CA VAL A 359 20.66 14.28 26.41
C VAL A 359 19.72 15.41 26.82
N GLU A 360 18.98 15.99 25.88
CA GLU A 360 18.05 17.09 26.21
C GLU A 360 16.95 16.64 27.16
N SER A 361 16.28 15.54 26.82
CA SER A 361 15.31 14.82 27.65
C SER A 361 15.09 13.42 27.08
N TRP A 362 14.77 12.47 27.95
CA TRP A 362 14.38 11.12 27.52
C TRP A 362 12.89 11.06 27.19
N GLN A 363 12.60 10.56 26.00
CA GLN A 363 11.26 10.31 25.50
C GLN A 363 10.98 8.82 25.44
N GLN A 364 9.75 8.42 25.72
CA GLN A 364 9.28 7.05 25.51
C GLN A 364 8.70 6.91 24.10
N LEU A 365 9.03 5.81 23.44
CA LEU A 365 8.36 5.41 22.21
C LEU A 365 6.91 5.03 22.51
N GLY A 366 5.98 5.49 21.68
CA GLY A 366 4.56 5.09 21.79
C GLY A 366 4.34 3.58 21.60
N LYS A 367 5.28 2.91 20.88
CA LYS A 367 5.32 1.46 20.70
C LYS A 367 6.70 0.93 21.07
N LYS A 368 6.73 -0.10 21.90
CA LYS A 368 7.96 -0.81 22.29
C LYS A 368 8.48 -1.65 21.13
N ILE A 369 9.74 -1.45 20.75
CA ILE A 369 10.44 -2.30 19.77
C ILE A 369 10.83 -3.61 20.45
N LYS A 370 10.35 -4.74 19.94
CA LYS A 370 10.58 -6.07 20.53
C LYS A 370 11.95 -6.61 20.12
N SER A 371 12.60 -7.35 21.03
CA SER A 371 13.92 -7.92 20.72
C SER A 371 13.86 -9.16 19.81
N GLU A 372 12.77 -9.94 19.87
CA GLU A 372 12.53 -11.15 19.04
C GLU A 372 13.68 -12.15 18.97
N GLY A 373 14.39 -12.35 20.09
CA GLY A 373 15.55 -13.25 20.14
C GLY A 373 16.88 -12.61 19.74
N TYR A 374 16.84 -11.40 19.18
CA TYR A 374 18.01 -10.60 18.88
C TYR A 374 18.46 -9.75 20.08
N GLY A 375 19.73 -9.38 20.07
CA GLY A 375 20.34 -8.56 21.10
C GLY A 375 21.46 -7.68 20.58
N VAL A 376 21.98 -6.86 21.48
CA VAL A 376 23.21 -6.08 21.29
C VAL A 376 24.15 -6.51 22.42
N SER A 377 25.11 -7.37 22.08
CA SER A 377 26.05 -7.96 23.04
C SER A 377 27.21 -7.01 23.35
N GLY A 378 27.67 -6.29 22.32
CA GLY A 378 28.63 -5.21 22.42
C GLY A 378 28.01 -3.94 22.98
N SER A 379 28.75 -2.84 22.84
CA SER A 379 28.37 -1.56 23.45
C SER A 379 27.18 -0.88 22.77
N HIS A 380 27.07 -0.99 21.45
CA HIS A 380 26.07 -0.26 20.67
C HIS A 380 25.96 -0.82 19.25
N ILE A 381 24.88 -0.44 18.57
CA ILE A 381 24.77 -0.44 17.11
C ILE A 381 24.43 0.98 16.63
N TYR A 382 24.60 1.23 15.34
CA TYR A 382 24.14 2.45 14.69
C TYR A 382 22.83 2.20 13.95
N SER A 383 22.01 3.24 13.78
CA SER A 383 20.77 3.23 13.03
C SER A 383 20.37 4.68 12.70
N ASN A 384 19.08 4.95 12.49
CA ASN A 384 18.57 6.30 12.39
C ASN A 384 17.20 6.50 13.05
N LEU A 385 16.82 7.77 13.25
CA LEU A 385 15.56 8.13 13.88
C LEU A 385 14.34 7.62 13.10
N MET A 386 14.40 7.61 11.76
CA MET A 386 13.31 7.12 10.91
C MET A 386 13.01 5.64 11.21
N LEU A 387 14.04 4.80 11.23
CA LEU A 387 13.91 3.38 11.55
C LEU A 387 13.43 3.19 12.99
N LEU A 388 13.98 3.94 13.95
CA LEU A 388 13.55 3.86 15.35
C LEU A 388 12.06 4.15 15.55
N LYS A 389 11.51 5.11 14.82
CA LYS A 389 10.08 5.46 14.92
C LYS A 389 9.16 4.46 14.21
N LYS A 390 9.67 3.71 13.23
CA LYS A 390 8.86 2.82 12.37
C LYS A 390 9.05 1.32 12.64
N ALA A 391 10.14 0.94 13.30
CA ALA A 391 10.49 -0.46 13.56
C ALA A 391 9.56 -1.10 14.61
N ASP A 392 9.16 -2.34 14.36
CA ASP A 392 8.43 -3.15 15.34
C ASP A 392 9.37 -4.07 16.14
N THR A 393 10.47 -4.47 15.50
CA THR A 393 11.45 -5.43 15.99
C THR A 393 12.86 -4.89 15.91
N LEU A 394 13.75 -5.38 16.78
CA LEU A 394 15.13 -4.93 16.89
C LEU A 394 15.95 -5.12 15.60
N PRO A 395 15.83 -6.24 14.84
CA PRO A 395 16.54 -6.44 13.57
C PRO A 395 16.30 -5.34 12.53
N GLU A 396 15.13 -4.71 12.52
CA GLU A 396 14.78 -3.65 11.57
C GLU A 396 15.72 -2.43 11.69
N LEU A 397 16.33 -2.23 12.86
CA LEU A 397 17.30 -1.15 13.09
C LEU A 397 18.66 -1.40 12.40
N SER A 398 18.90 -2.62 11.90
CA SER A 398 20.12 -3.00 11.17
C SER A 398 20.08 -2.66 9.69
N ILE A 399 18.94 -2.25 9.14
CA ILE A 399 18.81 -1.81 7.74
C ILE A 399 19.76 -0.63 7.47
N ARG A 400 20.44 -0.63 6.32
CA ARG A 400 21.50 0.34 5.98
C ARG A 400 21.21 1.19 4.75
N SER A 401 20.14 0.90 4.01
CA SER A 401 19.77 1.69 2.84
C SER A 401 18.27 1.92 2.71
N LEU A 402 17.89 2.97 1.97
CA LEU A 402 16.48 3.22 1.62
C LEU A 402 15.89 2.12 0.73
N LYS A 403 16.73 1.45 -0.07
CA LYS A 403 16.29 0.37 -0.96
C LYS A 403 15.86 -0.86 -0.15
N GLU A 404 16.69 -1.27 0.79
CA GLU A 404 16.38 -2.34 1.76
C GLU A 404 15.16 -1.99 2.60
N TRP A 405 15.10 -0.75 3.12
CA TRP A 405 13.93 -0.29 3.88
C TRP A 405 12.65 -0.37 3.05
N ARG A 406 12.70 0.02 1.78
CA ARG A 406 11.55 -0.09 0.87
C ARG A 406 11.15 -1.54 0.65
N LEU A 407 12.11 -2.43 0.38
CA LEU A 407 11.81 -3.86 0.24
C LEU A 407 11.18 -4.43 1.49
N TRP A 408 11.73 -4.13 2.66
CA TRP A 408 11.16 -4.54 3.95
C TRP A 408 9.71 -4.08 4.14
N LEU A 409 9.41 -2.81 3.83
CA LEU A 409 8.06 -2.27 3.92
C LEU A 409 7.07 -3.00 3.00
N GLU A 410 7.47 -3.28 1.76
CA GLU A 410 6.62 -4.00 0.82
C GLU A 410 6.45 -5.47 1.22
N LEU A 411 7.52 -6.11 1.71
CA LEU A 411 7.45 -7.48 2.22
C LEU A 411 6.47 -7.59 3.38
N LYS A 412 6.55 -6.75 4.42
CA LYS A 412 5.64 -6.76 5.59
C LYS A 412 4.15 -6.76 5.24
N ARG A 413 3.79 -6.34 4.03
CA ARG A 413 2.42 -6.27 3.54
C ARG A 413 1.95 -7.57 2.86
N LEU A 414 2.83 -8.53 2.56
CA LEU A 414 2.52 -9.78 1.81
C LEU A 414 2.01 -10.93 2.69
N LYS A 415 2.79 -11.33 3.69
CA LYS A 415 2.56 -12.54 4.50
C LYS A 415 2.96 -12.24 5.95
N LYS A 416 2.46 -13.05 6.89
CA LYS A 416 2.74 -12.87 8.33
C LYS A 416 4.13 -13.36 8.75
N GLU A 417 4.72 -14.29 7.99
CA GLU A 417 5.99 -14.94 8.34
C GLU A 417 7.15 -14.34 7.56
N ILE A 418 7.54 -13.12 7.95
CA ILE A 418 8.62 -12.38 7.31
C ILE A 418 9.63 -12.00 8.36
N ARG A 419 10.91 -12.25 8.08
CA ARG A 419 12.01 -11.96 8.99
C ARG A 419 13.18 -11.34 8.23
N LEU A 420 13.92 -10.46 8.89
CA LEU A 420 15.23 -10.06 8.40
C LEU A 420 16.20 -11.23 8.57
N ASN A 421 16.93 -11.57 7.51
CA ASN A 421 18.01 -12.55 7.57
C ASN A 421 19.30 -11.84 8.00
N LEU A 422 19.86 -12.29 9.12
CA LEU A 422 21.07 -11.77 9.73
C LEU A 422 21.96 -12.95 10.09
N GLU A 423 23.26 -12.84 9.86
CA GLU A 423 24.21 -13.91 10.16
C GLU A 423 24.28 -14.21 11.66
N ASN A 424 24.07 -13.19 12.50
CA ASN A 424 24.16 -13.32 13.95
C ASN A 424 22.98 -12.65 14.67
N ASN A 425 22.49 -13.30 15.73
CA ASN A 425 21.45 -12.73 16.59
C ASN A 425 21.94 -11.51 17.40
N ASN A 426 23.26 -11.35 17.56
CA ASN A 426 23.87 -10.16 18.14
C ASN A 426 24.12 -9.12 17.05
N LEU A 427 23.29 -8.08 17.02
CA LEU A 427 23.26 -7.10 15.93
C LEU A 427 24.56 -6.31 15.77
N ASP A 428 25.33 -6.15 16.85
CA ASP A 428 26.63 -5.48 16.82
C ASP A 428 27.74 -6.27 16.11
N GLN A 429 27.48 -7.54 15.79
CA GLN A 429 28.40 -8.42 15.06
C GLN A 429 28.08 -8.49 13.56
N ASN A 430 26.95 -7.92 13.12
CA ASN A 430 26.59 -7.88 11.70
C ASN A 430 27.06 -6.56 11.08
N GLN A 431 27.68 -6.62 9.91
CA GLN A 431 28.02 -5.43 9.13
C GLN A 431 26.80 -4.91 8.34
N GLU A 432 26.10 -5.84 7.70
CA GLU A 432 24.90 -5.59 6.89
C GLU A 432 23.88 -6.72 7.11
N ILE A 433 22.71 -6.57 6.50
CA ILE A 433 21.71 -7.63 6.47
C ILE A 433 22.05 -8.62 5.34
N ALA A 434 21.89 -9.92 5.58
CA ALA A 434 22.09 -10.92 4.53
C ALA A 434 20.95 -10.90 3.50
N GLY A 435 19.76 -10.47 3.93
CA GLY A 435 18.58 -10.36 3.11
C GLY A 435 17.30 -10.38 3.93
N PHE A 436 16.22 -10.81 3.30
CA PHE A 436 14.89 -10.94 3.89
C PHE A 436 14.35 -12.34 3.60
N LYS A 437 13.80 -13.01 4.61
CA LYS A 437 13.20 -14.33 4.45
C LYS A 437 11.67 -14.23 4.51
N VAL A 438 10.99 -14.81 3.52
CA VAL A 438 9.53 -14.89 3.38
C VAL A 438 9.17 -16.36 3.19
N GLY A 439 8.66 -17.03 4.22
CA GLY A 439 8.55 -18.50 4.18
C GLY A 439 9.93 -19.13 3.96
N GLU A 440 10.10 -19.93 2.90
CA GLU A 440 11.40 -20.52 2.51
C GLU A 440 12.19 -19.70 1.48
N VAL A 441 11.63 -18.60 1.00
CA VAL A 441 12.27 -17.74 -0.02
C VAL A 441 13.15 -16.69 0.65
N GLU A 442 14.41 -16.59 0.22
CA GLU A 442 15.33 -15.53 0.60
C GLU A 442 15.43 -14.48 -0.49
N ILE A 443 15.26 -13.21 -0.13
CA ILE A 443 15.27 -12.08 -1.05
C ILE A 443 16.32 -11.08 -0.60
N LYS A 444 17.24 -10.70 -1.49
CA LYS A 444 18.31 -9.74 -1.18
C LYS A 444 18.63 -8.84 -2.37
N PHE A 445 19.15 -7.66 -2.09
CA PHE A 445 19.72 -6.80 -3.12
C PHE A 445 21.19 -7.16 -3.33
N LYS A 446 21.60 -7.29 -4.59
CA LYS A 446 23.00 -7.40 -4.98
C LYS A 446 23.27 -6.49 -6.17
N SER A 447 24.09 -5.47 -5.96
CA SER A 447 24.36 -4.42 -6.95
C SER A 447 23.07 -3.75 -7.46
N ASN A 448 22.70 -3.95 -8.73
CA ASN A 448 21.48 -3.39 -9.35
C ASN A 448 20.38 -4.44 -9.56
N LYS A 449 20.46 -5.59 -8.87
CA LYS A 449 19.51 -6.68 -8.99
C LYS A 449 18.88 -7.01 -7.65
N LEU A 450 17.61 -7.41 -7.71
CA LEU A 450 16.90 -8.10 -6.64
C LEU A 450 17.01 -9.60 -6.93
N ILE A 451 17.60 -10.35 -6.01
CA ILE A 451 17.79 -11.79 -6.14
C ILE A 451 16.81 -12.46 -5.19
N ALA A 452 16.06 -13.43 -5.69
CA ALA A 452 15.20 -14.30 -4.91
C ALA A 452 15.70 -15.75 -5.03
N GLU A 453 15.97 -16.39 -3.91
CA GLU A 453 16.57 -17.73 -3.81
C GLU A 453 15.65 -18.65 -3.00
N MET A 454 15.43 -19.87 -3.49
CA MET A 454 14.79 -20.94 -2.74
C MET A 454 15.45 -22.27 -3.11
N LYS A 455 16.01 -22.98 -2.12
CA LYS A 455 16.77 -24.22 -2.34
C LYS A 455 17.90 -24.02 -3.36
N ASP A 456 17.85 -24.69 -4.51
CA ASP A 456 18.84 -24.61 -5.60
C ASP A 456 18.42 -23.65 -6.73
N GLU A 457 17.26 -22.99 -6.60
CA GLU A 457 16.72 -22.09 -7.62
C GLU A 457 16.98 -20.63 -7.26
N GLN A 458 17.33 -19.85 -8.28
CA GLN A 458 17.63 -18.43 -8.16
C GLN A 458 16.98 -17.65 -9.31
N PHE A 459 16.17 -16.65 -8.96
CA PHE A 459 15.58 -15.70 -9.89
C PHE A 459 16.16 -14.30 -9.69
N GLU A 460 16.41 -13.61 -10.80
CA GLU A 460 16.95 -12.26 -10.79
C GLU A 460 15.98 -11.27 -11.43
N PHE A 461 15.78 -10.14 -10.75
CA PHE A 461 14.94 -9.03 -11.21
C PHE A 461 15.74 -7.74 -11.19
N PHE A 462 15.42 -6.81 -12.10
CA PHE A 462 16.08 -5.51 -12.07
C PHE A 462 15.58 -4.68 -10.89
N GLN A 463 16.50 -3.99 -10.20
CA GLN A 463 16.12 -3.09 -9.11
C GLN A 463 15.16 -1.99 -9.58
N SER A 464 15.32 -1.49 -10.81
CA SER A 464 14.41 -0.48 -11.39
C SER A 464 12.98 -1.00 -11.53
N GLU A 465 12.81 -2.25 -11.97
CA GLU A 465 11.52 -2.93 -12.10
C GLU A 465 10.82 -3.01 -10.74
N PHE A 466 11.53 -3.48 -9.71
CA PHE A 466 11.01 -3.52 -8.34
C PHE A 466 10.66 -2.12 -7.82
N LEU A 467 11.48 -1.11 -8.09
CA LEU A 467 11.20 0.24 -7.60
C LEU A 467 10.01 0.91 -8.31
N GLN A 468 9.65 0.47 -9.51
CA GLN A 468 8.48 0.97 -10.24
C GLN A 468 7.20 0.25 -9.83
N ASN A 469 7.24 -1.08 -9.75
CA ASN A 469 6.07 -1.89 -9.39
C ASN A 469 6.47 -3.01 -8.41
N PRO A 470 6.68 -2.66 -7.12
CA PRO A 470 7.15 -3.62 -6.12
C PRO A 470 6.22 -4.82 -6.01
N ARG A 471 4.92 -4.60 -6.15
CA ARG A 471 3.91 -5.60 -5.85
C ARG A 471 3.78 -6.65 -6.93
N ALA A 472 3.80 -6.23 -8.20
CA ALA A 472 3.87 -7.17 -9.30
C ALA A 472 5.14 -8.02 -9.26
N VAL A 473 6.31 -7.41 -8.97
CA VAL A 473 7.57 -8.15 -8.86
C VAL A 473 7.53 -9.16 -7.72
N LEU A 474 7.04 -8.77 -6.54
CA LEU A 474 6.92 -9.66 -5.40
C LEU A 474 5.92 -10.81 -5.65
N ASN A 475 4.77 -10.52 -6.26
CA ASN A 475 3.80 -11.57 -6.62
C ASN A 475 4.38 -12.54 -7.65
N LYS A 476 5.16 -12.04 -8.61
CA LYS A 476 5.89 -12.89 -9.57
C LYS A 476 6.92 -13.77 -8.87
N ILE A 477 7.67 -13.22 -7.92
CA ILE A 477 8.60 -14.01 -7.09
C ILE A 477 7.85 -15.12 -6.35
N MET A 478 6.76 -14.79 -5.65
CA MET A 478 6.00 -15.79 -4.89
C MET A 478 5.36 -16.85 -5.79
N GLY A 479 4.83 -16.45 -6.95
CA GLY A 479 4.17 -17.36 -7.89
C GLY A 479 5.12 -18.35 -8.57
N LEU A 480 6.39 -17.96 -8.81
CA LEU A 480 7.41 -18.88 -9.35
C LEU A 480 7.68 -20.02 -8.36
N PHE A 481 7.85 -19.69 -7.08
CA PHE A 481 8.13 -20.68 -6.04
C PHE A 481 6.91 -21.52 -5.64
N GLU A 482 5.69 -20.96 -5.71
CA GLU A 482 4.45 -21.75 -5.51
C GLU A 482 4.21 -22.77 -6.64
N ALA A 483 4.71 -22.51 -7.86
CA ALA A 483 4.65 -23.48 -8.95
C ALA A 483 5.62 -24.65 -8.74
N GLU A 484 6.81 -24.38 -8.18
CA GLU A 484 7.84 -25.39 -7.87
C GLU A 484 7.49 -26.29 -6.69
N GLU A 485 6.83 -25.78 -5.65
CA GLU A 485 6.38 -26.64 -4.54
C GLU A 485 5.32 -27.67 -4.97
N ASN A 486 4.61 -27.40 -6.07
CA ASN A 486 3.57 -28.26 -6.63
C ASN A 486 4.04 -29.13 -7.80
N SER A 487 5.30 -29.00 -8.23
CA SER A 487 5.95 -29.82 -9.26
C SER A 487 6.86 -30.87 -8.63
#